data_AF-A0A6G0Y7T2-F1
#
_entry.id   AF-A0A6G0Y7T2-F1
#
_cell.length_a   1.000
_cell.length_b   1.000
_cell.length_c   1.000
_cell.angle_alpha   90.00
_cell.angle_beta   90.00
_cell.angle_gamma   90.00
#
_symmetry.space_group_name_H-M   'P 1'
#
loop_
_entity.id
_entity.type
_entity.pdbx_description
1 polymer ?
#
loop_
_entity_poly.entity_id
_entity_poly.type
_entity_poly.pdbx_seq_one_letter_code
_entity_poly.pdbx_strand_id
1 'polypeptide(L)'
;CLPLELASSIDNIFLASLFKTDDKKLYGNKLVFKDLIAELNFLETSGIDVEINGEFIIYIFRFVAKFPCRICRCPKHVGHEKIQQLDHMMRNKVNYEFDLIINDLSYTGIKERCVWNDLVSFTATNNFSVDIMHDMLEGVYKFDIGFILKQMIFGFNYFSIETLNNRIEAFNYGTLDILSSPTLLSSENLRRQGSIKMSEMLCFTKYLGLIIGDLIPEDSDLWELYKILRKIVDIILCKSVRLSDSVLLKKTLISEHHTLYLRLFCSNPNPNIIIWFIIHLLLINLCHYPFSDQCAFMPSTRSSKTLLMQ
;
A
#
# COMPACT_ATOMS: atom_id res chain seq x y z
N CYS A 1 6.11 -12.97 8.06
CA CYS A 1 4.87 -13.61 7.57
C CYS A 1 3.72 -13.07 8.37
N LEU A 2 2.59 -12.78 7.70
CA LEU A 2 1.34 -12.55 8.42
C LEU A 2 0.96 -13.87 9.13
N PRO A 3 0.64 -13.83 10.43
CA PRO A 3 0.06 -14.97 11.13
C PRO A 3 -1.17 -15.49 10.38
N LEU A 4 -1.38 -16.81 10.36
CA LEU A 4 -2.52 -17.44 9.68
C LEU A 4 -3.86 -16.90 10.18
N GLU A 5 -3.94 -16.51 11.45
CA GLU A 5 -5.16 -15.93 12.03
C GLU A 5 -5.48 -14.53 11.46
N LEU A 6 -4.51 -13.87 10.82
CA LEU A 6 -4.67 -12.56 10.17
C LEU A 6 -4.84 -12.67 8.65
N ALA A 7 -4.93 -13.89 8.09
CA ALA A 7 -5.21 -14.08 6.68
C ALA A 7 -6.65 -13.66 6.38
N SER A 8 -6.83 -12.77 5.39
CA SER A 8 -8.15 -12.29 4.99
C SER A 8 -8.98 -13.42 4.37
N SER A 9 -10.13 -13.75 4.96
CA SER A 9 -11.16 -14.61 4.35
C SER A 9 -12.20 -13.76 3.64
N ILE A 10 -12.66 -14.23 2.46
CA ILE A 10 -13.76 -13.62 1.71
C ILE A 10 -15.06 -13.66 2.51
N ASP A 11 -15.20 -14.65 3.41
CA ASP A 11 -16.37 -14.80 4.30
C ASP A 11 -16.55 -13.59 5.25
N ASN A 12 -15.50 -12.79 5.43
CA ASN A 12 -15.50 -11.60 6.29
C ASN A 12 -15.70 -10.28 5.50
N ILE A 13 -16.07 -10.36 4.21
CA ILE A 13 -16.27 -9.19 3.35
C ILE A 13 -17.76 -9.02 3.05
N PHE A 14 -18.36 -7.95 3.56
CA PHE A 14 -19.77 -7.64 3.33
C PHE A 14 -19.95 -6.60 2.24
N LEU A 15 -20.90 -6.85 1.33
CA LEU A 15 -21.31 -5.86 0.33
C LEU A 15 -22.11 -4.75 1.01
N ALA A 16 -21.54 -3.55 1.09
CA ALA A 16 -22.19 -2.42 1.74
C ALA A 16 -22.99 -1.51 0.78
N SER A 17 -22.66 -1.47 -0.52
CA SER A 17 -23.40 -0.68 -1.51
C SER A 17 -23.10 -1.12 -2.94
N LEU A 18 -24.11 -1.05 -3.81
CA LEU A 18 -24.00 -1.33 -5.24
C LEU A 18 -24.71 -0.21 -6.02
N PHE A 19 -24.01 0.39 -6.97
CA PHE A 19 -24.56 1.43 -7.86
C PHE A 19 -23.85 1.38 -9.21
N LYS A 20 -24.49 1.92 -10.26
CA LYS A 20 -23.87 1.98 -11.59
C LYS A 20 -22.84 3.10 -11.66
N THR A 21 -21.74 2.85 -12.37
CA THR A 21 -20.70 3.86 -12.61
C THR A 21 -21.25 5.12 -13.29
N ASP A 22 -22.26 4.97 -14.15
CA ASP A 22 -22.88 6.10 -14.84
C ASP A 22 -23.76 6.95 -13.92
N ASP A 23 -24.40 6.35 -12.91
CA ASP A 23 -25.14 7.08 -11.88
C ASP A 23 -24.17 7.96 -11.05
N LYS A 24 -22.98 7.46 -10.74
CA LYS A 24 -21.93 8.26 -10.09
C LYS A 24 -21.48 9.44 -10.94
N LYS A 25 -21.37 9.28 -12.26
CA LYS A 25 -21.00 10.38 -13.16
C LYS A 25 -22.12 11.41 -13.28
N LEU A 26 -23.38 10.96 -13.32
CA LEU A 26 -24.54 11.81 -13.53
C LEU A 26 -24.97 12.57 -12.27
N TYR A 27 -24.99 11.88 -11.12
CA TYR A 27 -25.52 12.42 -9.86
C TYR A 27 -24.42 12.79 -8.85
N GLY A 28 -23.18 12.38 -9.08
CA GLY A 28 -22.03 12.68 -8.22
C GLY A 28 -21.97 11.84 -6.94
N ASN A 29 -20.86 11.95 -6.21
CA ASN A 29 -20.61 11.17 -5.00
C ASN A 29 -21.65 11.44 -3.90
N LYS A 30 -22.09 12.69 -3.75
CA LYS A 30 -22.98 13.08 -2.63
C LYS A 30 -24.33 12.37 -2.68
N LEU A 31 -24.92 12.24 -3.87
CA LEU A 31 -26.21 11.56 -4.03
C LEU A 31 -26.06 10.04 -3.98
N VAL A 32 -25.03 9.49 -4.63
CA VAL A 32 -24.79 8.04 -4.67
C VAL A 32 -24.51 7.45 -3.29
N PHE A 33 -23.75 8.16 -2.45
CA PHE A 33 -23.40 7.67 -1.11
C PHE A 33 -24.35 8.15 0.00
N LYS A 34 -25.39 8.92 -0.33
CA LYS A 34 -26.28 9.56 0.65
C LYS A 34 -26.88 8.55 1.63
N ASP A 35 -27.51 7.52 1.11
CA ASP A 35 -28.25 6.55 1.93
C ASP A 35 -27.29 5.69 2.75
N LEU A 36 -26.14 5.32 2.16
CA LEU A 36 -25.09 4.60 2.89
C LEU A 36 -24.53 5.46 4.05
N ILE A 37 -24.21 6.73 3.81
CA ILE A 37 -23.70 7.61 4.88
C ILE A 37 -24.74 7.80 5.99
N ALA A 38 -26.02 7.92 5.63
CA ALA A 38 -27.10 8.01 6.62
C ALA A 38 -27.20 6.75 7.47
N GLU A 39 -27.14 5.57 6.85
CA GLU A 39 -27.14 4.28 7.54
C GLU A 39 -25.93 4.13 8.45
N LEU A 40 -24.73 4.48 7.99
CA LEU A 40 -23.51 4.41 8.80
C LEU A 40 -23.56 5.33 10.02
N ASN A 41 -24.11 6.54 9.88
CA ASN A 41 -24.32 7.45 11.01
C ASN A 41 -25.37 6.91 12.01
N PHE A 42 -26.43 6.27 11.50
CA PHE A 42 -27.41 5.60 12.35
C PHE A 42 -26.76 4.45 13.12
N LEU A 43 -26.01 3.57 12.44
CA LEU A 43 -25.30 2.45 13.07
C LEU A 43 -24.25 2.91 14.07
N GLU A 44 -23.56 4.03 13.82
CA GLU A 44 -22.60 4.59 14.78
C GLU A 44 -23.29 5.09 16.06
N THR A 45 -24.49 5.66 15.94
CA THR A 45 -25.22 6.26 17.06
C THR A 45 -26.04 5.24 17.84
N SER A 46 -26.69 4.33 17.13
CA SER A 46 -27.66 3.37 17.67
C SER A 46 -27.06 1.99 17.92
N GLY A 47 -25.96 1.65 17.23
CA GLY A 47 -25.38 0.30 17.24
C GLY A 47 -26.26 -0.74 16.54
N ILE A 48 -25.83 -2.00 16.61
CA ILE A 48 -26.67 -3.16 16.30
C ILE A 48 -26.69 -4.05 17.54
N ASP A 49 -27.88 -4.38 18.01
CA ASP A 49 -28.07 -5.39 19.06
C ASP A 49 -28.06 -6.77 18.41
N VAL A 50 -27.02 -7.56 18.69
CA VAL A 50 -26.95 -8.97 18.27
C VAL A 50 -27.02 -9.83 19.52
N GLU A 51 -28.05 -10.69 19.61
CA GLU A 51 -28.17 -11.69 20.66
C GLU A 51 -27.45 -12.97 20.22
N ILE A 52 -26.38 -13.34 20.92
CA ILE A 52 -25.66 -14.60 20.70
C ILE A 52 -25.64 -15.34 22.04
N ASN A 53 -26.25 -16.54 22.07
CA ASN A 53 -26.30 -17.39 23.27
C ASN A 53 -26.86 -16.70 24.54
N GLY A 54 -27.76 -15.72 24.39
CA GLY A 54 -28.40 -15.00 25.51
C GLY A 54 -27.62 -13.77 26.03
N GLU A 55 -26.50 -13.40 25.40
CA GLU A 55 -25.78 -12.14 25.67
C GLU A 55 -25.99 -11.14 24.53
N PHE A 56 -26.25 -9.88 24.89
CA PHE A 56 -26.37 -8.75 23.96
C PHE A 56 -25.00 -8.13 23.71
N ILE A 57 -24.55 -8.14 22.45
CA ILE A 57 -23.32 -7.47 22.03
C ILE A 57 -23.69 -6.31 21.09
N ILE A 58 -23.25 -5.10 21.46
CA ILE A 58 -23.42 -3.89 20.64
C ILE A 58 -22.17 -3.72 19.77
N TYR A 59 -22.34 -3.72 18.46
CA TYR A 59 -21.27 -3.42 17.50
C TYR A 59 -21.32 -1.96 17.05
N ILE A 60 -20.18 -1.26 17.16
CA ILE A 60 -19.99 0.10 16.65
C ILE A 60 -18.96 0.05 15.53
N PHE A 61 -19.32 0.54 14.34
CA PHE A 61 -18.47 0.47 13.14
C PHE A 61 -17.67 1.76 12.91
N ARG A 62 -16.42 1.62 12.44
CA ARG A 62 -15.53 2.73 12.10
C ARG A 62 -14.89 2.49 10.72
N PHE A 63 -14.86 3.52 9.86
CA PHE A 63 -14.54 3.36 8.42
C PHE A 63 -13.27 4.09 7.99
N VAL A 64 -12.57 3.58 6.96
CA VAL A 64 -11.37 4.22 6.37
C VAL A 64 -11.39 4.22 4.83
N ALA A 65 -10.82 5.26 4.20
CA ALA A 65 -10.92 5.54 2.75
C ALA A 65 -9.55 5.64 2.02
N LYS A 66 -9.57 5.45 0.68
CA LYS A 66 -8.44 5.43 -0.27
C LYS A 66 -8.28 6.73 -1.10
N PHE A 67 -7.05 7.19 -1.39
CA PHE A 67 -6.51 7.87 -2.61
C PHE A 67 -5.21 8.69 -2.34
N PRO A 68 -4.35 8.99 -3.36
CA PRO A 68 -2.95 9.37 -3.15
C PRO A 68 -2.60 10.81 -3.62
N CYS A 69 -2.04 11.77 -2.86
CA CYS A 69 -1.71 11.93 -1.45
C CYS A 69 -2.83 12.76 -0.77
N ARG A 70 -3.62 12.16 0.12
CA ARG A 70 -4.56 12.90 1.00
C ARG A 70 -3.87 13.50 2.24
N ILE A 71 -2.64 13.08 2.49
CA ILE A 71 -1.96 13.26 3.76
C ILE A 71 -1.21 14.61 3.79
N CYS A 72 -0.93 15.18 2.62
CA CYS A 72 -0.05 16.33 2.41
C CYS A 72 -0.52 17.25 1.29
N ARG A 73 0.17 18.39 1.21
CA ARG A 73 0.14 19.36 0.12
C ARG A 73 1.41 19.33 -0.74
N CYS A 74 2.26 18.30 -0.62
CA CYS A 74 3.55 18.25 -1.34
C CYS A 74 3.32 18.05 -2.85
N PRO A 75 3.77 18.98 -3.72
CA PRO A 75 3.65 18.81 -5.16
C PRO A 75 4.49 17.63 -5.66
N LYS A 76 4.04 16.97 -6.74
CA LYS A 76 4.72 15.80 -7.33
C LYS A 76 6.20 16.05 -7.63
N HIS A 77 6.53 17.20 -8.23
CA HIS A 77 7.91 17.54 -8.61
C HIS A 77 8.83 17.73 -7.40
N VAL A 78 8.29 18.19 -6.26
CA VAL A 78 9.04 18.38 -5.02
C VAL A 78 9.23 17.06 -4.27
N GLY A 79 8.32 16.10 -4.46
CA GLY A 79 8.37 14.79 -3.79
C GLY A 79 9.50 13.88 -4.27
N HIS A 80 10.06 14.10 -5.46
CA HIS A 80 11.09 13.24 -6.06
C HIS A 80 12.50 13.44 -5.49
N GLU A 81 12.77 14.60 -4.89
CA GLU A 81 14.10 14.97 -4.39
C GLU A 81 14.20 14.94 -2.86
N LYS A 82 13.08 14.72 -2.16
CA LYS A 82 13.01 14.84 -0.71
C LYS A 82 13.23 13.52 0.00
N ILE A 83 14.24 13.51 0.85
CA ILE A 83 14.65 12.37 1.68
C ILE A 83 13.86 12.30 3.00
N GLN A 84 13.18 13.39 3.41
CA GLN A 84 12.50 13.50 4.71
C GLN A 84 11.10 14.11 4.62
N GLN A 85 10.26 13.78 5.61
CA GLN A 85 8.95 14.38 5.80
C GLN A 85 9.03 15.86 6.15
N LEU A 86 8.05 16.64 5.66
CA LEU A 86 7.83 18.02 6.08
C LEU A 86 6.51 18.15 6.81
N ASP A 87 6.56 18.22 8.13
CA ASP A 87 5.36 18.25 8.98
C ASP A 87 4.45 19.46 8.68
N HIS A 88 5.00 20.59 8.26
CA HIS A 88 4.23 21.78 7.87
C HIS A 88 3.45 21.62 6.55
N MET A 89 3.77 20.61 5.75
CA MET A 89 3.07 20.30 4.49
C MET A 89 1.91 19.32 4.69
N MET A 90 1.73 18.78 5.91
CA MET A 90 0.66 17.84 6.23
C MET A 90 -0.71 18.50 6.12
N ARG A 91 -1.70 17.77 5.60
CA ARG A 91 -3.09 18.23 5.60
C ARG A 91 -3.67 18.13 6.99
N ASN A 92 -4.44 19.13 7.36
CA ASN A 92 -5.22 19.19 8.58
C ASN A 92 -6.57 19.81 8.24
N LYS A 93 -7.53 19.74 9.17
CA LYS A 93 -8.89 20.23 8.94
C LYS A 93 -8.91 21.69 8.47
N VAL A 94 -8.01 22.53 9.00
CA VAL A 94 -7.95 23.96 8.67
C VAL A 94 -7.47 24.17 7.23
N ASN A 95 -6.33 23.60 6.86
CA ASN A 95 -5.80 23.79 5.51
C ASN A 95 -6.62 23.07 4.43
N TYR A 96 -7.31 21.98 4.78
CA TYR A 96 -8.24 21.31 3.89
C TYR A 96 -9.42 22.19 3.50
N GLU A 97 -10.03 22.90 4.45
CA GLU A 97 -11.12 23.84 4.16
C GLU A 97 -10.63 25.05 3.36
N PHE A 98 -9.44 25.57 3.65
CA PHE A 98 -8.83 26.62 2.81
C PHE A 98 -8.56 26.14 1.38
N ASP A 99 -8.00 24.95 1.22
CA ASP A 99 -7.72 24.34 -0.08
C ASP A 99 -9.01 24.09 -0.90
N LEU A 100 -10.13 23.80 -0.23
CA LEU A 100 -11.46 23.70 -0.86
C LEU A 100 -11.95 25.05 -1.40
N ILE A 101 -11.72 26.14 -0.65
CA ILE A 101 -12.10 27.50 -1.07
C ILE A 101 -11.28 27.95 -2.29
N ILE A 102 -9.98 27.59 -2.33
CA ILE A 102 -9.09 27.93 -3.45
C ILE A 102 -9.60 27.31 -4.77
N ASN A 103 -10.18 26.11 -4.72
CA ASN A 103 -10.79 25.42 -5.85
C ASN A 103 -9.86 25.26 -7.08
N ASP A 104 -8.56 25.12 -6.84
CA ASP A 104 -7.57 24.84 -7.88
C ASP A 104 -7.00 23.44 -7.67
N LEU A 105 -7.46 22.48 -8.49
CA LEU A 105 -7.01 21.09 -8.43
C LEU A 105 -5.50 20.94 -8.67
N SER A 106 -4.91 21.78 -9.52
CA SER A 106 -3.48 21.68 -9.87
C SER A 106 -2.61 22.13 -8.71
N TYR A 107 -3.07 23.11 -7.94
CA TYR A 107 -2.36 23.66 -6.80
C TYR A 107 -2.65 22.90 -5.50
N THR A 108 -3.92 22.62 -5.20
CA THR A 108 -4.33 22.04 -3.92
C THR A 108 -4.46 20.53 -3.95
N GLY A 109 -4.62 19.92 -5.12
CA GLY A 109 -4.88 18.48 -5.26
C GLY A 109 -6.25 18.03 -4.74
N ILE A 110 -7.14 18.96 -4.36
CA ILE A 110 -8.50 18.66 -3.91
C ILE A 110 -9.47 19.02 -5.03
N LYS A 111 -10.22 18.02 -5.49
CA LYS A 111 -11.27 18.22 -6.50
C LYS A 111 -12.58 18.73 -5.90
N GLU A 112 -12.96 18.15 -4.77
CA GLU A 112 -14.23 18.43 -4.10
C GLU A 112 -14.16 18.03 -2.63
N ARG A 113 -15.13 18.51 -1.84
CA ARG A 113 -15.29 18.09 -0.44
C ARG A 113 -15.59 16.60 -0.38
N CYS A 114 -14.87 15.89 0.49
CA CYS A 114 -15.08 14.47 0.71
C CYS A 114 -16.44 14.23 1.36
N VAL A 115 -17.31 13.48 0.69
CA VAL A 115 -18.67 13.15 1.20
C VAL A 115 -18.64 12.42 2.54
N TRP A 116 -17.59 11.64 2.77
CA TRP A 116 -17.42 10.89 4.02
C TRP A 116 -17.12 11.77 5.23
N ASN A 117 -16.80 13.05 5.05
CA ASN A 117 -16.70 14.01 6.15
C ASN A 117 -18.07 14.29 6.81
N ASP A 118 -19.16 13.78 6.24
CA ASP A 118 -20.51 13.84 6.84
C ASP A 118 -20.73 12.72 7.88
N LEU A 119 -19.78 11.80 8.04
CA LEU A 119 -19.78 10.82 9.12
C LEU A 119 -19.27 11.45 10.42
N VAL A 120 -19.86 11.07 11.56
CA VAL A 120 -19.52 11.64 12.87
C VAL A 120 -18.09 11.28 13.30
N SER A 121 -17.70 10.01 13.17
CA SER A 121 -16.38 9.53 13.59
C SER A 121 -15.26 9.66 12.56
N PHE A 122 -15.54 10.20 11.37
CA PHE A 122 -14.58 10.25 10.26
C PHE A 122 -14.31 11.68 9.79
N THR A 123 -13.03 12.01 9.65
CA THR A 123 -12.61 13.22 8.95
C THR A 123 -11.50 12.88 7.98
N ALA A 124 -11.59 13.46 6.79
CA ALA A 124 -10.70 13.18 5.70
C ALA A 124 -9.21 13.32 6.02
N THR A 125 -8.89 14.33 6.82
CA THR A 125 -7.53 14.69 7.17
C THR A 125 -6.94 13.86 8.30
N ASN A 126 -7.77 13.04 8.98
CA ASN A 126 -7.39 12.31 10.19
C ASN A 126 -7.56 10.79 10.01
N ASN A 127 -8.54 10.36 9.22
CA ASN A 127 -8.90 8.96 9.01
C ASN A 127 -8.52 8.53 7.59
N PHE A 128 -7.25 8.22 7.41
CA PHE A 128 -6.70 7.72 6.16
C PHE A 128 -5.99 6.40 6.42
N SER A 129 -6.12 5.47 5.47
CA SER A 129 -5.46 4.17 5.48
C SER A 129 -4.59 4.07 4.25
N VAL A 130 -3.54 3.28 4.36
CA VAL A 130 -2.65 2.96 3.26
C VAL A 130 -2.70 1.47 3.01
N ASP A 131 -2.75 1.09 1.74
CA ASP A 131 -2.91 -0.29 1.31
C ASP A 131 -1.52 -0.88 1.08
N ILE A 132 -1.03 -1.69 2.02
CA ILE A 132 0.32 -2.26 1.93
C ILE A 132 0.50 -3.06 0.63
N MET A 133 -0.55 -3.76 0.17
CA MET A 133 -0.44 -4.54 -1.06
C MET A 133 -0.31 -3.63 -2.28
N HIS A 134 -1.17 -2.63 -2.41
CA HIS A 134 -1.12 -1.73 -3.56
C HIS A 134 0.09 -0.78 -3.50
N ASP A 135 0.31 -0.14 -2.36
CA ASP A 135 1.27 0.95 -2.23
C ASP A 135 2.70 0.43 -2.01
N MET A 136 2.89 -0.66 -1.25
CA MET A 136 4.22 -1.28 -1.10
C MET A 136 4.45 -2.34 -2.17
N LEU A 137 3.66 -3.42 -2.20
CA LEU A 137 3.98 -4.59 -3.03
C LEU A 137 3.85 -4.30 -4.53
N GLU A 138 2.70 -3.80 -4.97
CA GLU A 138 2.45 -3.41 -6.37
C GLU A 138 3.07 -2.07 -6.73
N GLY A 139 3.36 -1.24 -5.73
CA GLY A 139 4.01 0.06 -5.84
C GLY A 139 5.53 -0.07 -5.73
N VAL A 140 6.10 0.22 -4.56
CA VAL A 140 7.57 0.30 -4.35
C VAL A 140 8.30 -0.96 -4.79
N TYR A 141 7.91 -2.13 -4.27
CA TYR A 141 8.69 -3.37 -4.37
C TYR A 141 8.80 -3.86 -5.79
N LYS A 142 7.70 -3.79 -6.51
CA LYS A 142 7.63 -4.09 -7.94
C LYS A 142 8.73 -3.40 -8.74
N PHE A 143 9.06 -2.16 -8.40
CA PHE A 143 10.05 -1.38 -9.11
C PHE A 143 11.44 -1.50 -8.49
N ASP A 144 11.57 -1.39 -7.18
CA ASP A 144 12.87 -1.50 -6.50
C ASP A 144 13.53 -2.84 -6.81
N ILE A 145 12.82 -3.94 -6.57
CA ILE A 145 13.32 -5.28 -6.88
C ILE A 145 13.52 -5.44 -8.38
N GLY A 146 12.62 -4.89 -9.20
CA GLY A 146 12.76 -4.95 -10.65
C GLY A 146 14.01 -4.23 -11.18
N PHE A 147 14.36 -3.06 -10.65
CA PHE A 147 15.57 -2.32 -11.01
C PHE A 147 16.83 -2.98 -10.46
N ILE A 148 16.78 -3.48 -9.22
CA ILE A 148 17.87 -4.27 -8.63
C ILE A 148 18.19 -5.47 -9.53
N LEU A 149 17.20 -6.30 -9.85
CA LEU A 149 17.39 -7.46 -10.71
C LEU A 149 17.84 -7.07 -12.12
N LYS A 150 17.28 -5.99 -12.70
CA LYS A 150 17.70 -5.49 -14.01
C LYS A 150 19.19 -5.16 -14.02
N GLN A 151 19.69 -4.46 -13.00
CA GLN A 151 21.12 -4.12 -12.91
C GLN A 151 21.98 -5.35 -12.62
N MET A 152 21.56 -6.23 -11.70
CA MET A 152 22.32 -7.46 -11.40
C MET A 152 22.46 -8.37 -12.63
N ILE A 153 21.38 -8.54 -13.41
CA ILE A 153 21.36 -9.45 -14.57
C ILE A 153 21.98 -8.82 -15.81
N PHE A 154 21.64 -7.57 -16.14
CA PHE A 154 22.02 -6.97 -17.43
C PHE A 154 23.13 -5.91 -17.32
N GLY A 155 23.30 -5.30 -16.14
CA GLY A 155 24.34 -4.29 -15.91
C GLY A 155 25.65 -4.94 -15.48
N PHE A 156 25.61 -5.66 -14.37
CA PHE A 156 26.77 -6.29 -13.75
C PHE A 156 26.98 -7.75 -14.18
N ASN A 157 25.95 -8.40 -14.74
CA ASN A 157 25.96 -9.81 -15.15
C ASN A 157 26.36 -10.78 -14.02
N TYR A 158 25.85 -10.56 -12.80
CA TYR A 158 26.08 -11.47 -11.67
C TYR A 158 25.49 -12.86 -11.93
N PHE A 159 24.33 -12.92 -12.58
CA PHE A 159 23.65 -14.15 -12.96
C PHE A 159 22.71 -13.91 -14.14
N SER A 160 22.22 -14.98 -14.76
CA SER A 160 21.27 -14.88 -15.88
C SER A 160 19.81 -14.96 -15.41
N ILE A 161 18.89 -14.42 -16.22
CA ILE A 161 17.45 -14.56 -15.93
C ILE A 161 16.99 -16.02 -15.92
N GLU A 162 17.62 -16.88 -16.72
CA GLU A 162 17.34 -18.31 -16.74
C GLU A 162 17.74 -18.96 -15.42
N THR A 163 18.92 -18.63 -14.89
CA THR A 163 19.36 -19.08 -13.56
C THR A 163 18.35 -18.67 -12.49
N LEU A 164 17.87 -17.42 -12.52
CA LEU A 164 16.87 -16.94 -11.56
C LEU A 164 15.55 -17.69 -11.69
N ASN A 165 15.01 -17.84 -12.91
CA ASN A 165 13.75 -18.53 -13.15
C ASN A 165 13.82 -20.02 -12.73
N ASN A 166 14.91 -20.71 -13.06
CA ASN A 166 15.13 -22.10 -12.66
C ASN A 166 15.17 -22.24 -11.14
N ARG A 167 15.82 -21.30 -10.45
CA ARG A 167 15.87 -21.32 -8.98
C ARG A 167 14.52 -20.96 -8.35
N ILE A 168 13.75 -20.05 -8.94
CA ILE A 168 12.38 -19.75 -8.50
C ILE A 168 11.51 -21.00 -8.58
N GLU A 169 11.58 -21.74 -9.70
CA GLU A 169 10.76 -22.94 -9.93
C GLU A 169 11.18 -24.10 -9.01
N ALA A 170 12.49 -24.29 -8.80
CA ALA A 170 13.01 -25.38 -7.98
C ALA A 170 12.98 -25.11 -6.45
N PHE A 171 12.69 -23.88 -6.03
CA PHE A 171 12.73 -23.51 -4.61
C PHE A 171 11.59 -24.17 -3.83
N ASN A 172 11.90 -24.72 -2.66
CA ASN A 172 10.90 -25.28 -1.76
C ASN A 172 10.27 -24.19 -0.88
N TYR A 173 9.10 -23.68 -1.29
CA TYR A 173 8.35 -22.66 -0.55
C TYR A 173 7.62 -23.18 0.70
N GLY A 174 7.64 -24.50 0.94
CA GLY A 174 6.88 -25.13 2.02
C GLY A 174 5.37 -25.10 1.81
N THR A 175 4.62 -25.69 2.75
CA THR A 175 3.17 -25.89 2.61
C THR A 175 2.34 -24.60 2.67
N LEU A 176 2.87 -23.56 3.32
CA LEU A 176 2.14 -22.31 3.54
C LEU A 176 2.20 -21.36 2.34
N ASP A 177 3.36 -21.25 1.70
CA ASP A 177 3.60 -20.24 0.66
C ASP A 177 3.57 -20.83 -0.77
N ILE A 178 3.38 -22.16 -0.93
CA ILE A 178 3.37 -22.82 -2.25
C ILE A 178 2.28 -22.30 -3.20
N LEU A 179 1.10 -21.98 -2.65
CA LEU A 179 -0.02 -21.41 -3.41
C LEU A 179 0.24 -19.94 -3.81
N SER A 180 1.18 -19.29 -3.14
CA SER A 180 1.69 -17.96 -3.45
C SER A 180 3.10 -18.03 -4.03
N SER A 181 3.42 -19.08 -4.79
CA SER A 181 4.73 -19.18 -5.42
C SER A 181 4.91 -18.09 -6.50
N PRO A 182 6.09 -17.45 -6.56
CA PRO A 182 6.41 -16.43 -7.55
C PRO A 182 6.24 -16.93 -8.99
N THR A 183 5.65 -16.09 -9.84
CA THR A 183 5.59 -16.33 -11.30
C THR A 183 6.95 -16.13 -11.97
N LEU A 184 7.20 -16.84 -13.07
CA LEU A 184 8.46 -16.70 -13.81
C LEU A 184 8.60 -15.32 -14.44
N LEU A 185 9.82 -14.79 -14.42
CA LEU A 185 10.12 -13.45 -14.90
C LEU A 185 10.35 -13.45 -16.42
N SER A 186 9.68 -12.53 -17.10
CA SER A 186 9.92 -12.25 -18.53
C SER A 186 11.13 -11.33 -18.72
N SER A 187 12.08 -11.76 -19.56
CA SER A 187 13.29 -10.99 -19.90
C SER A 187 12.98 -9.65 -20.57
N GLU A 188 11.95 -9.61 -21.41
CA GLU A 188 11.54 -8.42 -22.14
C GLU A 188 10.98 -7.34 -21.21
N ASN A 189 10.11 -7.74 -20.26
CA ASN A 189 9.52 -6.82 -19.28
C ASN A 189 10.56 -6.25 -18.32
N LEU A 190 11.44 -7.11 -17.81
CA LEU A 190 12.49 -6.70 -16.88
C LEU A 190 13.48 -5.74 -17.57
N ARG A 191 13.88 -6.04 -18.80
CA ARG A 191 14.81 -5.19 -19.57
C ARG A 191 14.19 -3.83 -19.92
N ARG A 192 12.93 -3.79 -20.37
CA ARG A 192 12.26 -2.54 -20.77
C ARG A 192 11.85 -1.67 -19.59
N GLN A 193 11.12 -2.22 -18.63
CA GLN A 193 10.44 -1.43 -17.60
C GLN A 193 11.12 -1.50 -16.23
N GLY A 194 12.01 -2.48 -15.98
CA GLY A 194 12.56 -2.69 -14.64
C GLY A 194 11.47 -2.95 -13.60
N SER A 195 10.34 -3.54 -14.00
CA SER A 195 9.21 -3.83 -13.12
C SER A 195 8.82 -5.29 -13.20
N ILE A 196 8.46 -5.87 -12.06
CA ILE A 196 8.04 -7.25 -11.93
C ILE A 196 6.53 -7.28 -11.71
N LYS A 197 5.79 -7.86 -12.67
CA LYS A 197 4.35 -8.12 -12.48
C LYS A 197 4.20 -9.47 -11.78
N MET A 198 3.97 -9.46 -10.49
CA MET A 198 3.80 -10.67 -9.70
C MET A 198 2.76 -10.42 -8.61
N SER A 199 1.69 -11.21 -8.63
CA SER A 199 0.67 -11.20 -7.57
C SER A 199 1.25 -11.61 -6.22
N GLU A 200 2.35 -12.36 -6.24
CA GLU A 200 3.03 -12.97 -5.10
C GLU A 200 4.32 -12.23 -4.69
N MET A 201 4.37 -10.90 -4.90
CA MET A 201 5.55 -10.07 -4.61
C MET A 201 6.08 -10.23 -3.18
N LEU A 202 5.18 -10.45 -2.21
CA LEU A 202 5.57 -10.68 -0.82
C LEU A 202 6.37 -11.98 -0.65
N CYS A 203 5.89 -13.07 -1.25
CA CYS A 203 6.56 -14.36 -1.22
C CYS A 203 7.93 -14.26 -1.90
N PHE A 204 7.97 -13.65 -3.08
CA PHE A 204 9.22 -13.45 -3.81
C PHE A 204 10.24 -12.64 -2.99
N THR A 205 9.84 -11.49 -2.46
CA THR A 205 10.73 -10.63 -1.66
C THR A 205 11.26 -11.35 -0.42
N LYS A 206 10.41 -12.16 0.23
CA LYS A 206 10.77 -12.94 1.42
C LYS A 206 11.88 -13.95 1.13
N TYR A 207 11.77 -14.67 0.01
CA TYR A 207 12.68 -15.77 -0.33
C TYR A 207 13.83 -15.37 -1.25
N LEU A 208 13.81 -14.18 -1.86
CA LEU A 208 14.82 -13.73 -2.81
C LEU A 208 16.26 -13.86 -2.27
N GLY A 209 16.47 -13.49 -1.00
CA GLY A 209 17.74 -13.66 -0.31
C GLY A 209 18.28 -15.10 -0.32
N LEU A 210 17.40 -16.09 -0.21
CA LEU A 210 17.76 -17.51 -0.25
C LEU A 210 17.88 -18.05 -1.68
N ILE A 211 17.19 -17.44 -2.64
CA ILE A 211 17.20 -17.87 -4.05
C ILE A 211 18.47 -17.41 -4.76
N ILE A 212 18.96 -16.19 -4.50
CA ILE A 212 20.10 -15.61 -5.25
C ILE A 212 21.22 -15.05 -4.37
N GLY A 213 21.14 -15.12 -3.05
CA GLY A 213 22.11 -14.48 -2.16
C GLY A 213 23.55 -14.98 -2.34
N ASP A 214 23.74 -16.24 -2.72
CA ASP A 214 25.05 -16.86 -3.03
C ASP A 214 25.66 -16.39 -4.36
N LEU A 215 24.85 -15.78 -5.25
CA LEU A 215 25.29 -15.31 -6.56
C LEU A 215 25.78 -13.86 -6.56
N ILE A 216 25.76 -13.19 -5.40
CA ILE A 216 25.90 -11.74 -5.31
C ILE A 216 27.17 -11.41 -4.52
N PRO A 217 28.04 -10.52 -5.03
CA PRO A 217 29.22 -10.07 -4.31
C PRO A 217 28.89 -9.40 -2.97
N GLU A 218 29.74 -9.60 -1.97
CA GLU A 218 29.53 -9.05 -0.61
C GLU A 218 29.51 -7.52 -0.56
N ASP A 219 30.22 -6.86 -1.49
CA ASP A 219 30.35 -5.41 -1.62
C ASP A 219 29.28 -4.78 -2.53
N SER A 220 28.25 -5.53 -2.92
CA SER A 220 27.22 -5.06 -3.83
C SER A 220 26.28 -4.04 -3.16
N ASP A 221 26.40 -2.77 -3.56
CA ASP A 221 25.47 -1.70 -3.19
C ASP A 221 23.99 -2.02 -3.56
N LEU A 222 23.78 -2.76 -4.66
CA LEU A 222 22.44 -3.21 -5.07
C LEU A 222 21.84 -4.18 -4.04
N TRP A 223 22.68 -5.00 -3.42
CA TRP A 223 22.26 -5.93 -2.37
C TRP A 223 22.02 -5.23 -1.05
N GLU A 224 22.81 -4.20 -0.73
CA GLU A 224 22.52 -3.32 0.41
C GLU A 224 21.14 -2.69 0.30
N LEU A 225 20.77 -2.20 -0.89
CA LEU A 225 19.43 -1.66 -1.13
C LEU A 225 18.34 -2.71 -0.88
N TYR A 226 18.52 -3.95 -1.36
CA TYR A 226 17.60 -5.06 -1.07
C TYR A 226 17.51 -5.35 0.43
N LYS A 227 18.63 -5.37 1.16
CA LYS A 227 18.64 -5.62 2.62
C LYS A 227 17.89 -4.54 3.40
N ILE A 228 18.06 -3.27 3.04
CA ILE A 228 17.30 -2.16 3.64
C ILE A 228 15.81 -2.34 3.35
N LEU A 229 15.45 -2.62 2.09
CA LEU A 229 14.07 -2.85 1.69
C LEU A 229 13.45 -4.05 2.44
N ARG A 230 14.21 -5.12 2.70
CA ARG A 230 13.76 -6.28 3.48
C ARG A 230 13.47 -5.91 4.94
N LYS A 231 14.35 -5.13 5.57
CA LYS A 231 14.14 -4.60 6.94
C LYS A 231 12.87 -3.75 7.03
N ILE A 232 12.61 -2.93 6.01
CA ILE A 232 11.38 -2.12 5.92
C ILE A 232 10.13 -3.02 5.89
N VAL A 233 10.10 -4.09 5.06
CA VAL A 233 8.98 -5.06 5.04
C VAL A 233 8.74 -5.65 6.42
N ASP A 234 9.82 -6.13 7.06
CA ASP A 234 9.71 -6.88 8.30
C ASP A 234 9.10 -6.04 9.43
N ILE A 235 9.39 -4.73 9.44
CA ILE A 235 8.76 -3.80 10.37
C ILE A 235 7.30 -3.53 9.97
N ILE A 236 7.02 -3.26 8.69
CA ILE A 236 5.66 -2.92 8.20
C ILE A 236 4.66 -4.07 8.39
N LEU A 237 5.10 -5.30 8.18
CA LEU A 237 4.27 -6.50 8.30
C LEU A 237 4.27 -7.08 9.72
N CYS A 238 4.92 -6.42 10.68
CA CYS A 238 4.91 -6.89 12.05
C CYS A 238 3.53 -6.69 12.67
N LYS A 239 3.04 -7.69 13.41
CA LYS A 239 1.75 -7.62 14.13
C LYS A 239 1.66 -6.45 15.10
N SER A 240 2.81 -6.08 15.69
CA SER A 240 2.94 -4.94 16.59
C SER A 240 4.33 -4.34 16.42
N VAL A 241 4.40 -3.03 16.27
CA VAL A 241 5.67 -2.33 16.04
C VAL A 241 6.02 -1.54 17.28
N ARG A 242 7.27 -1.64 17.73
CA ARG A 242 7.76 -0.89 18.89
C ARG A 242 8.05 0.55 18.49
N LEU A 243 7.98 1.46 19.46
CA LEU A 243 8.36 2.86 19.25
C LEU A 243 9.82 3.01 18.78
N SER A 244 10.71 2.12 19.22
CA SER A 244 12.10 2.09 18.73
C SER A 244 12.19 1.80 17.23
N ASP A 245 11.39 0.83 16.77
CA ASP A 245 11.42 0.36 15.38
C ASP A 245 10.77 1.40 14.47
N SER A 246 9.74 2.10 14.96
CA SER A 246 9.15 3.25 14.25
C SER A 246 10.14 4.40 14.06
N VAL A 247 10.95 4.70 15.09
CA VAL A 247 11.99 5.74 15.02
C VAL A 247 13.12 5.32 14.09
N LEU A 248 13.60 4.08 14.21
CA LEU A 248 14.63 3.51 13.33
C LEU A 248 14.21 3.60 11.86
N LEU A 249 12.99 3.15 11.58
CA LEU A 249 12.41 3.17 10.26
C LEU A 249 12.29 4.60 9.72
N LYS A 250 11.72 5.52 10.50
CA LYS A 250 11.50 6.92 10.12
C LYS A 250 12.81 7.67 9.85
N LYS A 251 13.77 7.58 10.77
CA LYS A 251 14.97 8.45 10.76
C LYS A 251 16.14 7.87 9.97
N THR A 252 16.15 6.55 9.77
CA THR A 252 17.35 5.84 9.29
C THR A 252 17.02 5.07 8.02
N LEU A 253 16.21 4.02 8.10
CA LEU A 253 16.03 3.08 6.98
C LEU A 253 15.45 3.73 5.72
N ILE A 254 14.45 4.62 5.84
CA ILE A 254 13.87 5.32 4.68
C ILE A 254 14.90 6.26 4.05
N SER A 255 15.65 7.00 4.88
CA SER A 255 16.65 7.96 4.42
C SER A 255 17.81 7.24 3.72
N GLU A 256 18.30 6.16 4.31
CA GLU A 256 19.36 5.31 3.74
C GLU A 256 18.90 4.67 2.43
N HIS A 257 17.70 4.08 2.41
CA HIS A 257 17.10 3.51 1.21
C HIS A 257 17.04 4.55 0.09
N HIS A 258 16.43 5.71 0.33
CA HIS A 258 16.22 6.69 -0.72
C HIS A 258 17.54 7.30 -1.21
N THR A 259 18.47 7.58 -0.30
CA THR A 259 19.81 8.07 -0.66
C THR A 259 20.54 7.07 -1.56
N LEU A 260 20.51 5.78 -1.18
CA LEU A 260 21.15 4.71 -1.96
C LEU A 260 20.43 4.47 -3.29
N TYR A 261 19.10 4.47 -3.30
CA TYR A 261 18.28 4.34 -4.50
C TYR A 261 18.59 5.45 -5.51
N LEU A 262 18.61 6.70 -5.06
CA LEU A 262 18.94 7.85 -5.92
C LEU A 262 20.35 7.69 -6.49
N ARG A 263 21.33 7.33 -5.66
CA ARG A 263 22.72 7.11 -6.09
C ARG A 263 22.84 6.03 -7.17
N LEU A 264 22.10 4.93 -7.05
CA LEU A 264 22.18 3.78 -7.96
C LEU A 264 21.37 3.97 -9.24
N PHE A 265 20.29 4.74 -9.20
CA PHE A 265 19.31 4.83 -10.29
C PHE A 265 19.06 6.27 -10.79
N CYS A 266 20.01 7.20 -10.58
CA CYS A 266 20.01 8.63 -10.96
C CYS A 266 19.29 8.98 -12.29
N SER A 267 19.29 8.08 -13.29
CA SER A 267 18.75 8.30 -14.63
C SER A 267 17.31 7.81 -14.86
N ASN A 268 16.72 7.07 -13.91
CA ASN A 268 15.33 6.60 -13.98
C ASN A 268 14.65 6.84 -12.62
N PRO A 269 14.42 8.11 -12.23
CA PRO A 269 13.52 8.40 -11.13
C PRO A 269 12.15 7.90 -11.57
N ASN A 270 11.77 6.73 -11.07
CA ASN A 270 10.46 6.17 -11.33
C ASN A 270 9.42 7.26 -10.95
N PRO A 271 8.45 7.59 -11.80
CA PRO A 271 7.60 8.78 -11.62
C PRO A 271 6.48 8.58 -10.58
N ASN A 272 6.84 8.06 -9.41
CA ASN A 272 5.89 7.61 -8.42
C ASN A 272 6.36 8.05 -7.04
N ILE A 273 5.86 9.21 -6.58
CA ILE A 273 4.99 9.49 -5.40
C ILE A 273 5.01 8.48 -4.22
N ILE A 274 5.45 7.24 -4.42
CA ILE A 274 5.30 6.09 -3.54
C ILE A 274 6.37 6.07 -2.43
N ILE A 275 7.60 6.54 -2.65
CA ILE A 275 8.58 6.72 -1.54
C ILE A 275 8.15 7.84 -0.60
N TRP A 276 7.59 8.91 -1.17
CA TRP A 276 6.93 9.96 -0.40
C TRP A 276 5.70 9.41 0.36
N PHE A 277 5.04 8.38 -0.17
CA PHE A 277 4.01 7.60 0.52
C PHE A 277 4.58 6.70 1.64
N ILE A 278 5.76 6.07 1.49
CA ILE A 278 6.45 5.33 2.56
C ILE A 278 6.67 6.23 3.78
N ILE A 279 7.11 7.47 3.54
CA ILE A 279 7.28 8.49 4.60
C ILE A 279 5.97 8.69 5.38
N HIS A 280 4.81 8.64 4.73
CA HIS A 280 3.51 8.85 5.36
C HIS A 280 2.89 7.56 5.94
N LEU A 281 3.13 6.41 5.28
CA LEU A 281 2.67 5.05 5.64
C LEU A 281 3.00 4.66 7.09
N LEU A 282 4.10 5.19 7.60
CA LEU A 282 4.72 4.73 8.84
C LEU A 282 4.38 5.61 10.04
N LEU A 283 3.64 6.70 9.85
CA LEU A 283 3.22 7.57 10.96
C LEU A 283 1.82 7.24 11.49
N ILE A 284 0.95 6.62 10.69
CA ILE A 284 -0.47 6.44 11.08
C ILE A 284 -0.68 5.09 11.75
N ASN A 285 -0.13 4.02 11.17
CA ASN A 285 -0.25 2.66 11.70
C ASN A 285 0.49 2.45 13.04
N LEU A 286 1.31 3.42 13.47
CA LEU A 286 2.16 3.29 14.67
C LEU A 286 1.66 4.11 15.87
N CYS A 287 0.73 5.05 15.66
CA CYS A 287 0.15 5.85 16.74
C CYS A 287 -1.25 5.38 17.16
N HIS A 288 -1.95 4.57 16.37
CA HIS A 288 -3.33 4.20 16.67
C HIS A 288 -3.70 2.78 16.19
N TYR A 289 -3.92 1.89 17.18
CA TYR A 289 -4.63 0.61 17.18
C TYR A 289 -3.92 -0.68 16.71
N PRO A 290 -4.20 -1.82 17.39
CA PRO A 290 -3.81 -3.16 16.92
C PRO A 290 -4.52 -3.49 15.59
N PHE A 291 -3.83 -4.27 14.75
CA PHE A 291 -4.27 -4.73 13.42
C PHE A 291 -5.60 -5.51 13.38
N SER A 292 -6.25 -5.80 14.51
CA SER A 292 -7.42 -6.70 14.59
C SER A 292 -8.75 -6.09 14.13
N ASP A 293 -8.86 -4.76 14.03
CA ASP A 293 -10.19 -4.11 13.94
C ASP A 293 -10.38 -3.24 12.68
N GLN A 294 -9.67 -3.54 11.58
CA GLN A 294 -9.76 -2.73 10.35
C GLN A 294 -10.83 -3.25 9.38
N CYS A 295 -12.00 -2.59 9.34
CA CYS A 295 -12.93 -2.68 8.21
C CYS A 295 -12.55 -1.67 7.13
N ALA A 296 -12.06 -2.15 5.97
CA ALA A 296 -11.70 -1.31 4.83
C ALA A 296 -12.78 -1.32 3.75
N PHE A 297 -13.19 -0.13 3.27
CA PHE A 297 -13.99 0.00 2.05
C PHE A 297 -13.07 -0.10 0.82
N MET A 298 -13.18 -1.18 0.05
CA MET A 298 -12.53 -1.29 -1.25
C MET A 298 -13.56 -1.18 -2.39
N PRO A 299 -13.49 -0.14 -3.25
CA PRO A 299 -14.28 -0.13 -4.48
C PRO A 299 -13.68 -1.13 -5.47
N SER A 300 -14.42 -2.17 -5.85
CA SER A 300 -14.05 -3.05 -6.96
C SER A 300 -14.66 -2.52 -8.25
N THR A 301 -13.85 -1.90 -9.11
CA THR A 301 -14.24 -1.63 -10.50
C THR A 301 -13.82 -2.82 -11.37
N ARG A 302 -14.51 -3.96 -11.24
CA ARG A 302 -14.44 -4.98 -12.31
C ARG A 302 -15.47 -4.61 -13.36
N SER A 303 -14.99 -4.20 -14.53
CA SER A 303 -15.79 -4.20 -15.75
C SER A 303 -16.30 -5.63 -15.95
N SER A 304 -17.61 -5.82 -15.84
CA SER A 304 -18.29 -7.09 -16.06
C SER A 304 -17.91 -7.66 -17.43
N LYS A 305 -17.03 -8.66 -17.43
CA LYS A 305 -16.94 -9.65 -18.49
C LYS A 305 -16.79 -11.03 -17.88
N THR A 306 -17.84 -11.81 -18.13
CA THR A 306 -17.87 -13.26 -18.31
C THR A 306 -18.39 -14.10 -17.15
N LEU A 307 -19.66 -14.49 -17.34
CA LEU A 307 -20.34 -15.76 -17.06
C LEU A 307 -19.97 -16.53 -15.78
N LEU A 308 -20.92 -16.50 -14.84
CA LEU A 308 -21.30 -17.68 -14.07
C LEU A 308 -21.88 -18.73 -15.02
N MET A 309 -21.24 -19.89 -15.13
CA MET A 309 -21.95 -21.14 -15.33
C MET A 309 -21.46 -22.14 -14.28
N GLN A 310 -22.46 -22.69 -13.60
CA GLN A 310 -22.49 -23.69 -12.53
C GLN A 310 -22.19 -23.17 -11.12
#